data_AF-I7ZHR5-F1
#
_entry.id   AF-I7ZHR5-F1
#
_cell.length_a   1.000
_cell.length_b   1.000
_cell.length_c   1.000
_cell.angle_alpha   90.00
_cell.angle_beta   90.00
_cell.angle_gamma   90.00
#
_symmetry.space_group_name_H-M   'P 1'
#
loop_
_entity.id
_entity.type
_entity.pdbx_description
1 polymer ?
#
loop_
_entity_poly.entity_id
_entity_poly.type
_entity_poly.pdbx_seq_one_letter_code
_entity_poly.pdbx_strand_id
1 'polypeptide(L)'
;MTPTFASQPKTAGPVHNRLALITGALAVGLAFSSIADARERNRSVSRETAAGSFERQSQVQAGPGYRSAARSQSGPNGGSRSVERGHEDGNRYREVSGTTASGDDWSRSRSTSIEEGSMSRSRSVSGPGGASAGSSVSVSHDETGGSRSAYRYGPNGGSVSRETSHKR
;
A
#
# COMPACT_ATOMS: atom_id res chain seq x y z
N MET A 1 42.23 12.33 68.90
CA MET A 1 41.30 12.57 67.78
C MET A 1 41.59 11.52 66.73
N THR A 2 40.72 10.51 66.66
CA THR A 2 40.86 9.27 65.88
C THR A 2 40.02 9.36 64.60
N PRO A 3 40.58 9.12 63.40
CA PRO A 3 39.78 8.82 62.23
C PRO A 3 39.59 7.30 62.11
N THR A 4 38.33 6.86 62.13
CA THR A 4 37.94 5.47 61.84
C THR A 4 37.77 5.29 60.33
N PHE A 5 38.71 4.58 59.70
CA PHE A 5 38.54 3.97 58.38
C PHE A 5 38.16 2.50 58.58
N ALA A 6 37.00 2.10 58.06
CA ALA A 6 36.56 0.71 58.07
C ALA A 6 37.03 -0.05 56.81
N SER A 7 37.45 -1.30 57.06
CA SER A 7 37.97 -2.38 56.23
C SER A 7 37.08 -2.77 55.02
N GLN A 8 37.61 -2.88 53.80
CA GLN A 8 38.22 -4.06 53.11
C GLN A 8 37.25 -5.15 52.59
N PRO A 9 37.62 -5.86 51.49
CA PRO A 9 36.71 -6.46 50.50
C PRO A 9 36.68 -8.01 50.51
N LYS A 10 35.65 -8.66 49.91
CA LYS A 10 35.83 -9.89 49.09
C LYS A 10 34.58 -10.37 48.33
N THR A 11 34.87 -10.90 47.15
CA THR A 11 34.12 -11.53 46.04
C THR A 11 33.11 -12.65 46.34
N ALA A 12 32.06 -12.76 45.51
CA ALA A 12 31.62 -14.00 44.83
C ALA A 12 30.43 -13.74 43.86
N GLY A 13 30.52 -14.14 42.58
CA GLY A 13 29.34 -14.55 41.78
C GLY A 13 29.01 -16.04 42.05
N PRO A 14 28.05 -16.72 41.36
CA PRO A 14 27.44 -16.35 40.09
C PRO A 14 25.93 -16.74 39.88
N VAL A 15 25.40 -16.37 38.70
CA VAL A 15 24.29 -16.94 37.87
C VAL A 15 22.79 -17.08 38.28
N HIS A 16 21.96 -16.64 37.31
CA HIS A 16 20.64 -17.11 36.82
C HIS A 16 19.31 -16.69 37.46
N ASN A 17 18.48 -16.11 36.56
CA ASN A 17 17.01 -16.21 36.44
C ASN A 17 16.13 -15.56 37.52
N ARG A 18 15.26 -14.62 37.11
CA ARG A 18 13.83 -14.87 36.79
C ARG A 18 13.06 -13.56 36.53
N LEU A 19 12.23 -13.61 35.48
CA LEU A 19 10.96 -12.90 35.32
C LEU A 19 10.92 -11.39 35.63
N ALA A 20 11.08 -10.55 34.61
CA ALA A 20 10.33 -9.30 34.55
C ALA A 20 9.07 -9.58 33.71
N LEU A 21 8.00 -9.92 34.43
CA LEU A 21 6.63 -10.04 33.95
C LEU A 21 6.16 -8.66 33.47
N ILE A 22 6.21 -8.36 32.17
CA ILE A 22 5.63 -7.13 31.63
C ILE A 22 4.17 -7.39 31.30
N THR A 23 3.33 -6.85 32.17
CA THR A 23 1.88 -6.81 32.19
C THR A 23 1.33 -6.38 30.82
N GLY A 24 0.60 -7.28 30.18
CA GLY A 24 -0.23 -6.96 29.02
C GLY A 24 -1.50 -6.24 29.45
N ALA A 25 -1.80 -5.12 28.79
CA ALA A 25 -3.15 -4.63 28.57
C ALA A 25 -3.09 -3.46 27.58
N LEU A 26 -3.46 -3.70 26.31
CA LEU A 26 -4.03 -2.63 25.50
C LEU A 26 -5.37 -3.12 24.97
N ALA A 27 -6.42 -2.53 25.53
CA ALA A 27 -7.81 -2.81 25.24
C ALA A 27 -8.10 -2.57 23.74
N VAL A 28 -8.58 -3.62 23.09
CA VAL A 28 -9.07 -3.60 21.71
C VAL A 28 -10.37 -2.81 21.69
N GLY A 29 -10.35 -1.68 20.97
CA GLY A 29 -11.52 -0.82 20.74
C GLY A 29 -12.69 -1.59 20.12
N LEU A 30 -13.87 -1.22 20.60
CA LEU A 30 -15.20 -1.77 20.34
C LEU A 30 -15.43 -2.24 18.89
N ALA A 31 -15.77 -3.52 18.75
CA ALA A 31 -16.44 -4.05 17.58
C ALA A 31 -17.91 -3.60 17.61
N PHE A 32 -18.35 -2.90 16.56
CA PHE A 32 -19.76 -2.82 16.20
C PHE A 32 -20.00 -3.61 14.90
N SER A 33 -20.75 -4.70 15.03
CA SER A 33 -21.61 -5.30 14.00
C SER A 33 -22.59 -4.21 13.51
N SER A 34 -23.11 -4.12 12.27
CA SER A 34 -23.79 -5.11 11.42
C SER A 34 -24.27 -4.36 10.15
N ILE A 35 -24.51 -5.08 9.05
CA ILE A 35 -25.20 -4.66 7.81
C ILE A 35 -24.44 -3.61 6.98
N ALA A 36 -23.71 -4.09 5.96
CA ALA A 36 -23.00 -3.24 5.01
C ALA A 36 -23.96 -2.72 3.94
N ASP A 37 -24.74 -1.72 4.31
CA ASP A 37 -25.26 -0.73 3.36
C ASP A 37 -24.38 0.53 3.48
N ALA A 38 -24.15 1.25 2.39
CA ALA A 38 -23.14 2.31 2.19
C ALA A 38 -22.72 3.09 3.47
N ARG A 39 -21.54 2.79 4.04
CA ARG A 39 -21.04 3.48 5.24
C ARG A 39 -19.53 3.57 5.25
N GLU A 40 -19.04 4.76 5.58
CA GLU A 40 -17.62 4.99 5.80
C GLU A 40 -17.05 3.99 6.82
N ARG A 41 -15.87 3.43 6.55
CA ARG A 41 -15.23 2.47 7.45
C ARG A 41 -13.76 2.77 7.62
N ASN A 42 -13.38 3.04 8.87
CA ASN A 42 -11.99 3.21 9.28
C ASN A 42 -11.56 2.04 10.15
N ARG A 43 -10.40 1.46 9.85
CA ARG A 43 -9.81 0.34 10.62
C ARG A 43 -8.32 0.58 10.78
N SER A 44 -7.84 0.47 12.01
CA SER A 44 -6.42 0.44 12.35
C SER A 44 -6.08 -0.90 13.03
N VAL A 45 -4.89 -1.41 12.77
CA VAL A 45 -4.31 -2.56 13.47
C VAL A 45 -2.83 -2.28 13.68
N SER A 46 -2.39 -2.34 14.92
CA SER A 46 -0.98 -2.33 15.31
C SER A 46 -0.62 -3.67 15.96
N ARG A 47 0.59 -4.16 15.71
CA ARG A 47 1.14 -5.37 16.32
C ARG A 47 2.63 -5.17 16.57
N GLU A 48 3.08 -5.54 17.75
CA GLU A 48 4.49 -5.66 18.07
C GLU A 48 4.91 -7.12 17.96
N THR A 49 6.02 -7.38 17.27
CA THR A 49 6.59 -8.72 17.14
C THR A 49 8.08 -8.69 17.45
N ALA A 50 8.70 -9.85 17.66
CA ALA A 50 10.15 -9.93 17.83
C ALA A 50 10.94 -9.38 16.62
N ALA A 51 10.32 -9.33 15.43
CA ALA A 51 10.91 -8.78 14.23
C ALA A 51 10.75 -7.25 14.12
N GLY A 52 9.97 -6.61 15.00
CA GLY A 52 9.66 -5.18 14.99
C GLY A 52 8.16 -4.88 14.93
N SER A 53 7.84 -3.60 14.80
CA SER A 53 6.47 -3.09 14.78
C SER A 53 5.82 -3.21 13.40
N PHE A 54 4.52 -3.47 13.42
CA PHE A 54 3.67 -3.53 12.24
C PHE A 54 2.45 -2.64 12.47
N GLU A 55 2.16 -1.76 11.51
CA GLU A 55 0.96 -0.94 11.52
C GLU A 55 0.22 -1.04 10.18
N ARG A 56 -1.10 -1.12 10.24
CA ARG A 56 -1.96 -1.07 9.08
C ARG A 56 -3.18 -0.19 9.35
N GLN A 57 -3.42 0.76 8.47
CA GLN A 57 -4.59 1.61 8.47
C GLN A 57 -5.36 1.42 7.17
N SER A 58 -6.69 1.49 7.22
CA SER A 58 -7.52 1.47 6.03
C SER A 58 -8.80 2.27 6.21
N GLN A 59 -9.15 3.02 5.19
CA GLN A 59 -10.39 3.79 5.08
C GLN A 59 -11.15 3.39 3.82
N VAL A 60 -12.47 3.42 3.89
CA VAL A 60 -13.36 3.22 2.75
C VAL A 60 -14.47 4.25 2.82
N GLN A 61 -14.73 4.92 1.71
CA GLN A 61 -15.88 5.79 1.49
C GLN A 61 -16.67 5.26 0.30
N ALA A 62 -17.99 5.23 0.41
CA ALA A 62 -18.86 4.67 -0.62
C ALA A 62 -20.22 5.36 -0.59
N GLY A 63 -20.76 5.61 -1.78
CA GLY A 63 -22.14 6.04 -1.97
C GLY A 63 -22.62 5.63 -3.36
N PRO A 64 -23.83 6.05 -3.77
CA PRO A 64 -24.34 5.78 -5.11
C PRO A 64 -23.36 6.29 -6.18
N GLY A 65 -22.97 5.43 -7.12
CA GLY A 65 -22.07 5.81 -8.23
C GLY A 65 -20.58 5.96 -7.88
N TYR A 66 -20.19 5.98 -6.60
CA TYR A 66 -18.80 6.19 -6.20
C TYR A 66 -18.33 5.27 -5.06
N ARG A 67 -17.04 4.93 -5.08
CA ARG A 67 -16.37 4.31 -3.92
C ARG A 67 -14.88 4.58 -3.97
N SER A 68 -14.33 5.11 -2.88
CA SER A 68 -12.89 5.22 -2.63
C SER A 68 -12.45 4.29 -1.49
N ALA A 69 -11.22 3.80 -1.56
CA ALA A 69 -10.59 3.07 -0.47
C ALA A 69 -9.09 3.30 -0.46
N ALA A 70 -8.58 3.70 0.70
CA ALA A 70 -7.15 3.82 0.94
C ALA A 70 -6.70 2.82 2.03
N ARG A 71 -5.48 2.33 1.89
CA ARG A 71 -4.82 1.46 2.87
C ARG A 71 -3.35 1.82 2.94
N SER A 72 -2.86 2.04 4.15
CA SER A 72 -1.44 2.23 4.43
C SER A 72 -0.95 1.10 5.32
N GLN A 73 0.27 0.66 5.10
CA GLN A 73 0.91 -0.38 5.88
C GLN A 73 2.38 -0.02 6.08
N SER A 74 2.82 -0.09 7.33
CA SER A 74 4.22 0.03 7.73
C SER A 74 4.63 -1.29 8.38
N GLY A 75 5.78 -1.81 7.97
CA GLY A 75 6.33 -3.05 8.51
C GLY A 75 7.72 -2.84 9.10
N PRO A 76 8.30 -3.92 9.66
CA PRO A 76 9.66 -3.88 10.15
C PRO A 76 10.67 -3.49 9.07
N ASN A 77 11.81 -2.95 9.50
CA ASN A 77 12.92 -2.53 8.64
C ASN A 77 12.55 -1.42 7.62
N GLY A 78 11.65 -0.52 7.99
CA GLY A 78 11.31 0.67 7.20
C GLY A 78 10.47 0.42 5.94
N GLY A 79 10.11 -0.84 5.66
CA GLY A 79 9.29 -1.19 4.51
C GLY A 79 7.86 -0.66 4.66
N SER A 80 7.35 -0.01 3.61
CA SER A 80 6.02 0.61 3.62
C SER A 80 5.24 0.30 2.36
N ARG A 81 3.91 0.36 2.44
CA ARG A 81 3.03 0.25 1.28
C ARG A 81 1.73 1.04 1.48
N SER A 82 1.46 1.92 0.54
CA SER A 82 0.21 2.64 0.41
C SER A 82 -0.55 2.16 -0.83
N VAL A 83 -1.86 2.03 -0.70
CA VAL A 83 -2.76 1.63 -1.78
C VAL A 83 -3.96 2.55 -1.76
N GLU A 84 -4.22 3.23 -2.85
CA GLU A 84 -5.44 3.97 -3.09
C GLU A 84 -6.19 3.35 -4.26
N ARG A 85 -7.51 3.31 -4.20
CA ARG A 85 -8.33 2.89 -5.33
C ARG A 85 -9.69 3.55 -5.26
N GLY A 86 -10.21 3.91 -6.42
CA GLY A 86 -11.55 4.45 -6.52
C GLY A 86 -12.25 4.08 -7.81
N HIS A 87 -13.56 4.31 -7.80
CA HIS A 87 -14.35 4.40 -9.01
C HIS A 87 -15.41 5.47 -8.86
N GLU A 88 -15.71 6.12 -9.97
CA GLU A 88 -16.69 7.20 -10.13
C GLU A 88 -17.06 7.24 -11.61
N ASP A 89 -18.36 7.28 -11.92
CA ASP A 89 -18.88 7.46 -13.29
C ASP A 89 -18.22 6.57 -14.36
N GLY A 90 -18.08 5.26 -14.05
CA GLY A 90 -17.46 4.28 -14.95
C GLY A 90 -15.93 4.30 -14.98
N ASN A 91 -15.31 5.37 -14.46
CA ASN A 91 -13.87 5.51 -14.31
C ASN A 91 -13.38 4.77 -13.08
N ARG A 92 -12.20 4.16 -13.18
CA ARG A 92 -11.57 3.36 -12.13
C ARG A 92 -10.09 3.69 -12.04
N TYR A 93 -9.59 3.92 -10.84
CA TYR A 93 -8.17 4.11 -10.61
C TYR A 93 -7.66 3.21 -9.48
N ARG A 94 -6.35 2.95 -9.51
CA ARG A 94 -5.63 2.29 -8.44
C ARG A 94 -4.19 2.75 -8.43
N GLU A 95 -3.80 3.36 -7.33
CA GLU A 95 -2.44 3.74 -7.02
C GLU A 95 -1.87 2.82 -5.96
N VAL A 96 -0.62 2.43 -6.14
CA VAL A 96 0.15 1.68 -5.15
C VAL A 96 1.52 2.33 -5.08
N SER A 97 1.98 2.66 -3.90
CA SER A 97 3.35 3.10 -3.66
C SER A 97 3.91 2.42 -2.43
N GLY A 98 5.22 2.47 -2.28
CA GLY A 98 5.85 1.95 -1.08
C GLY A 98 7.37 2.05 -1.15
N THR A 99 7.97 1.72 -0.03
CA THR A 99 9.42 1.65 0.14
C THR A 99 9.78 0.20 0.44
N THR A 100 10.81 -0.33 -0.22
CA THR A 100 11.34 -1.67 0.04
C THR A 100 12.07 -1.69 1.39
N ALA A 101 12.38 -2.88 1.91
CA ALA A 101 13.19 -3.00 3.12
C ALA A 101 14.62 -2.45 2.95
N SER A 102 15.08 -2.30 1.70
CA SER A 102 16.38 -1.70 1.36
C SER A 102 16.33 -0.16 1.28
N GLY A 103 15.15 0.44 1.43
CA GLY A 103 14.96 1.89 1.38
C GLY A 103 14.57 2.43 -0.01
N ASP A 104 14.47 1.56 -1.03
CA ASP A 104 14.12 2.00 -2.38
C ASP A 104 12.61 2.23 -2.54
N ASP A 105 12.23 3.35 -3.15
CA ASP A 105 10.85 3.66 -3.48
C ASP A 105 10.39 3.03 -4.79
N TRP A 106 9.10 2.68 -4.83
CA TRP A 106 8.44 2.21 -6.04
C TRP A 106 6.98 2.67 -6.07
N SER A 107 6.43 2.77 -7.27
CA SER A 107 5.02 3.09 -7.48
C SER A 107 4.44 2.34 -8.66
N ARG A 108 3.12 2.17 -8.64
CA ARG A 108 2.34 1.55 -9.70
C ARG A 108 0.97 2.20 -9.78
N SER A 109 0.70 2.81 -10.93
CA SER A 109 -0.59 3.39 -11.25
C SER A 109 -1.38 2.54 -12.24
N ARG A 110 -2.70 2.63 -12.17
CA ARG A 110 -3.60 2.08 -13.17
C ARG A 110 -4.87 2.93 -13.22
N SER A 111 -5.23 3.40 -14.40
CA SER A 111 -6.54 3.98 -14.66
C SER A 111 -7.31 3.20 -15.72
N THR A 112 -8.63 3.30 -15.70
CA THR A 112 -9.52 2.88 -16.76
C THR A 112 -10.63 3.90 -16.84
N SER A 113 -10.84 4.48 -18.01
CA SER A 113 -11.94 5.39 -18.27
C SER A 113 -12.87 4.78 -19.30
N ILE A 114 -14.17 4.96 -19.09
CA ILE A 114 -15.22 4.45 -19.97
C ILE A 114 -16.11 5.63 -20.29
N GLU A 115 -16.22 5.93 -21.57
CA GLU A 115 -17.12 6.93 -22.11
C GLU A 115 -18.02 6.25 -23.15
N GLU A 116 -19.08 6.93 -23.57
CA GLU A 116 -19.95 6.37 -24.60
C GLU A 116 -19.16 6.11 -25.89
N GLY A 117 -19.20 4.86 -26.37
CA GLY A 117 -18.45 4.44 -27.56
C GLY A 117 -16.93 4.36 -27.38
N SER A 118 -16.36 4.61 -26.19
CA SER A 118 -14.91 4.53 -25.99
C SER A 118 -14.47 3.99 -24.64
N MET A 119 -13.29 3.35 -24.63
CA MET A 119 -12.65 2.84 -23.42
C MET A 119 -11.16 3.10 -23.49
N SER A 120 -10.60 3.71 -22.44
CA SER A 120 -9.16 3.84 -22.26
C SER A 120 -8.70 3.13 -20.99
N ARG A 121 -7.49 2.57 -21.02
CA ARG A 121 -6.84 1.95 -19.86
C ARG A 121 -5.36 2.24 -19.88
N SER A 122 -4.86 2.79 -18.79
CA SER A 122 -3.43 3.05 -18.60
C SER A 122 -2.90 2.26 -17.40
N ARG A 123 -1.61 1.94 -17.44
CA ARG A 123 -0.83 1.35 -16.34
C ARG A 123 0.57 1.91 -16.40
N SER A 124 1.12 2.29 -15.27
CA SER A 124 2.54 2.62 -15.14
C SER A 124 3.13 1.99 -13.89
N VAL A 125 4.44 1.77 -13.91
CA VAL A 125 5.24 1.31 -12.79
C VAL A 125 6.53 2.11 -12.81
N SER A 126 6.90 2.65 -11.66
CA SER A 126 8.22 3.22 -11.42
C SER A 126 8.88 2.39 -10.33
N GLY A 127 10.08 1.93 -10.60
CA GLY A 127 10.88 1.13 -9.68
C GLY A 127 12.14 1.85 -9.21
N PRO A 128 12.91 1.18 -8.33
CA PRO A 128 14.20 1.65 -7.87
C PRO A 128 15.15 2.03 -9.02
N GLY A 129 16.01 3.01 -8.79
CA GLY A 129 17.00 3.44 -9.80
C GLY A 129 16.40 4.09 -11.05
N GLY A 130 15.15 4.54 -11.01
CA GLY A 130 14.50 5.26 -12.12
C GLY A 130 13.94 4.38 -13.23
N ALA A 131 13.96 3.05 -13.06
CA ALA A 131 13.38 2.12 -14.02
C ALA A 131 11.86 2.34 -14.13
N SER A 132 11.33 2.50 -15.34
CA SER A 132 9.90 2.73 -15.55
C SER A 132 9.33 1.87 -16.67
N ALA A 133 8.09 1.42 -16.50
CA ALA A 133 7.39 0.63 -17.50
C ALA A 133 5.92 0.97 -17.51
N GLY A 134 5.27 0.87 -18.67
CA GLY A 134 3.86 1.16 -18.75
C GLY A 134 3.20 0.73 -20.04
N SER A 135 1.89 0.87 -20.03
CA SER A 135 1.07 0.56 -21.19
C SER A 135 -0.20 1.39 -21.18
N SER A 136 -0.63 1.83 -22.36
CA SER A 136 -1.97 2.38 -22.58
C SER A 136 -2.67 1.60 -23.69
N VAL A 137 -3.98 1.46 -23.56
CA VAL A 137 -4.85 0.91 -24.59
C VAL A 137 -6.08 1.80 -24.67
N SER A 138 -6.43 2.19 -25.90
CA SER A 138 -7.65 2.93 -26.20
C SER A 138 -8.44 2.15 -27.25
N VAL A 139 -9.74 2.05 -27.05
CA VAL A 139 -10.69 1.42 -27.98
C VAL A 139 -11.80 2.43 -28.22
N SER A 140 -12.18 2.62 -29.48
CA SER A 140 -13.37 3.40 -29.85
C SER A 140 -14.22 2.64 -30.85
N HIS A 141 -15.53 2.83 -30.78
CA HIS A 141 -16.51 2.29 -31.69
C HIS A 141 -17.49 3.39 -32.08
N ASP A 142 -17.80 3.45 -33.36
CA ASP A 142 -18.84 4.30 -33.92
C ASP A 142 -19.75 3.49 -34.85
N GLU A 143 -20.65 4.18 -35.53
CA GLU A 143 -21.60 3.56 -36.47
C GLU A 143 -20.91 2.93 -37.69
N THR A 144 -19.72 3.43 -38.05
CA THR A 144 -18.95 3.07 -39.24
C THR A 144 -17.92 1.96 -39.01
N GLY A 145 -17.57 1.69 -37.75
CA GLY A 145 -16.57 0.69 -37.40
C GLY A 145 -16.00 0.86 -35.99
N GLY A 146 -14.75 0.43 -35.81
CA GLY A 146 -14.05 0.61 -34.54
C GLY A 146 -12.54 0.60 -34.67
N SER A 147 -11.89 1.27 -33.73
CA SER A 147 -10.44 1.41 -33.67
C SER A 147 -9.90 0.97 -32.31
N ARG A 148 -8.67 0.47 -32.32
CA ARG A 148 -7.93 0.10 -31.12
C ARG A 148 -6.48 0.52 -31.27
N SER A 149 -6.02 1.35 -30.34
CA SER A 149 -4.61 1.71 -30.20
C SER A 149 -4.06 1.11 -28.91
N ALA A 150 -2.84 0.59 -28.97
CA ALA A 150 -2.12 0.07 -27.82
C ALA A 150 -0.67 0.53 -27.86
N TYR A 151 -0.19 1.08 -26.75
CA TYR A 151 1.17 1.51 -26.56
C TYR A 151 1.76 0.83 -25.33
N ARG A 152 3.04 0.47 -25.40
CA ARG A 152 3.82 -0.11 -24.30
C ARG A 152 5.23 0.44 -24.30
N TYR A 153 5.79 0.65 -23.13
CA TYR A 153 7.19 0.96 -22.94
C TYR A 153 7.76 0.17 -21.77
N GLY A 154 9.06 -0.08 -21.82
CA GLY A 154 9.77 -0.85 -20.81
C GLY A 154 10.93 -0.07 -20.17
N PRO A 155 11.54 -0.64 -19.11
CA PRO A 155 12.57 0.01 -18.31
C PRO A 155 13.86 0.31 -19.07
N ASN A 156 14.07 -0.34 -20.23
CA ASN A 156 15.26 -0.18 -21.05
C ASN A 156 15.06 0.80 -22.21
N GLY A 157 14.07 1.69 -22.14
CA GLY A 157 13.79 2.72 -23.16
C GLY A 157 13.08 2.23 -24.42
N GLY A 158 12.89 0.92 -24.59
CA GLY A 158 12.16 0.36 -25.72
C GLY A 158 10.65 0.60 -25.62
N SER A 159 10.02 0.88 -26.76
CA SER A 159 8.56 1.06 -26.87
C SER A 159 7.98 0.35 -28.09
N VAL A 160 6.70 0.01 -28.00
CA VAL A 160 5.93 -0.62 -29.08
C VAL A 160 4.55 0.01 -29.12
N SER A 161 4.14 0.45 -30.31
CA SER A 161 2.78 0.89 -30.61
C SER A 161 2.12 -0.07 -31.62
N ARG A 162 0.82 -0.26 -31.49
CA ARG A 162 0.01 -0.99 -32.47
C ARG A 162 -1.37 -0.37 -32.58
N GLU A 163 -1.77 -0.13 -33.82
CA GLU A 163 -3.10 0.37 -34.15
C GLU A 163 -3.80 -0.63 -35.07
N THR A 164 -5.08 -0.83 -34.81
CA THR A 164 -5.94 -1.72 -35.61
C THR A 164 -7.30 -1.05 -35.74
N SER A 165 -7.81 -0.95 -36.96
CA SER A 165 -9.15 -0.47 -37.25
C SER A 165 -9.90 -1.47 -38.13
N HIS A 166 -11.22 -1.44 -38.06
CA HIS A 166 -12.10 -2.20 -38.95
C HIS A 166 -13.32 -1.36 -39.28
N LYS A 167 -13.89 -1.60 -40.46
CA LYS A 167 -15.17 -1.04 -40.89
C LYS A 167 -16.28 -2.08 -40.67
N ARG A 168 -17.50 -1.62 -40.44
CA ARG A 168 -18.68 -2.48 -40.46
C ARG A 168 -19.03 -2.93 -41.88
#